data_AF-A0A8J8VUA5-F1
#
_entry.id   AF-A0A8J8VUA5-F1
#
_cell.length_a   1.000
_cell.length_b   1.000
_cell.length_c   1.000
_cell.angle_alpha   90.00
_cell.angle_beta   90.00
_cell.angle_gamma   90.00
#
_symmetry.space_group_name_H-M   'P 1'
#
loop_
_entity.id
_entity.type
_entity.pdbx_description
1 polymer ?
#
loop_
_entity_poly.entity_id
_entity_poly.type
_entity_poly.pdbx_seq_one_letter_code
_entity_poly.pdbx_strand_id
1 'polypeptide(L)'
;MRFPGTCIVCNEKIEINEIGLWAKGLGVKHEKCAEVNELQCIVCGSPAGCPQCEFQENCDIPNVSQFCVCRKCGEQNDVFGLYQKATNKKFPIINS
;
A
#
# COMPACT_ATOMS: atom_id res chain seq x y z
N MET A 1 8.77 -20.94 -18.69
CA MET A 1 10.19 -21.30 -18.84
C MET A 1 10.93 -20.81 -17.60
N ARG A 2 11.65 -21.68 -16.88
CA ARG A 2 12.29 -21.37 -15.59
C ARG A 2 13.70 -20.88 -15.84
N PHE A 3 13.90 -19.57 -15.85
CA PHE A 3 15.22 -18.96 -15.98
C PHE A 3 15.67 -18.44 -14.62
N PRO A 4 16.90 -18.78 -14.15
CA PRO A 4 17.47 -18.13 -12.97
C PRO A 4 17.68 -16.67 -13.33
N GLY A 5 16.96 -15.78 -12.65
CA GLY A 5 17.07 -14.34 -12.86
C GLY A 5 17.33 -13.66 -11.53
N THR A 6 18.20 -12.67 -11.53
CA THR A 6 18.47 -11.86 -10.34
C THR A 6 17.40 -10.78 -10.22
N CYS A 7 16.77 -10.68 -9.04
CA CYS A 7 15.79 -9.65 -8.76
C CYS A 7 16.45 -8.27 -8.83
N ILE A 8 15.92 -7.38 -9.67
CA ILE A 8 16.44 -6.01 -9.83
C ILE A 8 16.28 -5.12 -8.59
N VAL A 9 15.45 -5.54 -7.62
CA VAL A 9 15.14 -4.76 -6.42
C VAL A 9 16.04 -5.13 -5.25
N CYS A 10 16.21 -6.43 -4.97
CA CYS A 10 17.02 -6.91 -3.85
C CYS A 10 18.38 -7.49 -4.27
N ASN A 11 18.67 -7.59 -5.57
CA ASN A 11 19.87 -8.22 -6.13
C ASN A 11 20.07 -9.70 -5.74
N GLU A 12 19.06 -10.36 -5.18
CA GLU A 12 19.08 -11.79 -4.88
C GLU A 12 18.62 -12.62 -6.07
N LYS A 13 19.08 -13.87 -6.15
CA LYS A 13 18.68 -14.80 -7.22
C LYS A 13 17.26 -15.32 -6.95
N ILE A 14 16.43 -15.32 -7.99
CA ILE A 14 15.11 -15.96 -7.98
C ILE A 14 15.31 -17.46 -8.17
N GLU A 15 14.93 -18.25 -7.17
CA GLU A 15 15.06 -19.70 -7.19
C GLU A 15 14.09 -20.34 -8.21
N ILE A 16 14.40 -21.55 -8.68
CA ILE A 16 13.71 -22.25 -9.79
C ILE A 16 12.22 -22.55 -9.48
N ASN A 17 11.78 -22.38 -8.24
CA ASN A 17 10.40 -22.56 -7.79
C ASN A 17 9.73 -21.27 -7.27
N GLU A 18 10.39 -20.12 -7.34
CA GLU A 18 9.80 -18.84 -6.94
C GLU A 18 9.15 -18.12 -8.13
N ILE A 19 8.02 -17.44 -7.86
CA ILE A 19 7.31 -16.66 -8.87
C ILE A 19 8.01 -15.29 -9.00
N GLY A 20 8.63 -15.07 -10.16
CA GLY A 20 9.20 -13.78 -10.54
C GLY A 20 8.28 -13.04 -11.51
N LEU A 21 8.06 -11.74 -11.28
CA LEU A 21 7.36 -10.86 -12.21
C LEU A 21 8.33 -10.35 -13.28
N TRP A 22 8.01 -10.62 -14.54
CA TRP A 22 8.81 -10.20 -15.69
C TRP A 22 8.21 -8.97 -16.34
N ALA A 23 8.98 -7.88 -16.41
CA ALA A 23 8.62 -6.72 -17.20
C ALA A 23 9.54 -6.67 -18.43
N LYS A 24 8.94 -6.67 -19.64
CA LYS A 24 9.70 -6.60 -20.91
C LYS A 24 10.63 -5.38 -20.89
N GLY A 25 11.95 -5.64 -20.91
CA GLY A 25 12.99 -4.61 -20.96
C GLY A 25 13.50 -4.07 -19.62
N LEU A 26 12.88 -4.43 -18.48
CA LEU A 26 13.29 -3.96 -17.15
C LEU A 26 13.98 -5.04 -16.30
N GLY A 27 13.79 -6.32 -16.64
CA GLY A 27 14.32 -7.46 -15.90
C GLY A 27 13.23 -8.18 -15.10
N VAL A 28 13.67 -8.94 -14.09
CA VAL A 28 12.80 -9.75 -13.24
C VAL A 28 12.86 -9.25 -11.80
N LYS A 29 11.73 -9.32 -11.09
CA LYS A 29 11.63 -9.00 -9.66
C LYS A 29 10.91 -10.13 -8.91
N HIS A 30 11.25 -10.37 -7.65
CA HIS A 30 10.43 -11.25 -6.80
C HIS A 30 9.00 -10.71 -6.69
N GLU A 31 8.02 -11.60 -6.57
CA GLU A 31 6.63 -11.22 -6.26
C GLU A 31 6.56 -10.32 -5.01
N LYS A 32 7.25 -10.71 -3.93
CA LYS A 32 7.36 -9.91 -2.70
C LYS A 32 8.00 -8.54 -2.89
N CYS A 33 8.97 -8.43 -3.80
CA CYS A 33 9.60 -7.15 -4.13
C CYS A 33 8.72 -6.27 -5.03
N ALA A 34 7.61 -6.82 -5.54
CA ALA A 34 6.61 -6.10 -6.31
C ALA A 34 5.35 -5.76 -5.51
N GLU A 35 5.18 -6.35 -4.32
CA GLU A 35 4.09 -6.00 -3.41
C GLU A 35 4.28 -4.57 -2.95
N VAL A 36 3.42 -3.69 -3.45
CA VAL A 36 3.28 -2.35 -2.91
C VAL A 36 2.20 -2.41 -1.85
N ASN A 37 2.60 -2.34 -0.58
CA ASN A 37 1.67 -2.16 0.54
C ASN A 37 1.13 -0.73 0.52
N GLU A 38 0.25 -0.45 -0.44
CA GLU A 38 -0.47 0.82 -0.57
C GLU A 38 -1.79 0.72 0.19
N LEU A 39 -1.99 1.62 1.16
CA LEU A 39 -3.26 1.79 1.86
C LEU A 39 -4.15 2.75 1.05
N GLN A 40 -5.44 2.79 1.38
CA GLN A 40 -6.37 3.72 0.74
C GLN A 40 -6.89 4.72 1.76
N CYS A 41 -6.96 5.98 1.37
CA CYS A 41 -7.61 7.01 2.16
C CYS A 41 -9.11 6.70 2.26
N ILE A 42 -9.64 6.58 3.48
CA ILE A 42 -11.08 6.30 3.68
C ILE A 42 -11.97 7.46 3.20
N VAL A 43 -11.46 8.70 3.22
CA VAL A 43 -12.23 9.91 2.88
C VAL A 43 -12.34 10.11 1.36
N CYS A 44 -11.24 9.94 0.62
CA CYS A 44 -11.19 10.25 -0.82
C CYS A 44 -10.85 9.03 -1.72
N GLY A 45 -10.53 7.87 -1.15
CA GLY A 45 -10.16 6.66 -1.89
C GLY A 45 -8.80 6.72 -2.58
N SER A 46 -8.07 7.84 -2.47
CA SER A 46 -6.72 7.97 -3.04
C SER A 46 -5.71 7.07 -2.32
N PRO A 47 -4.64 6.62 -3.00
CA PRO A 47 -3.57 5.88 -2.35
C PRO A 47 -2.96 6.69 -1.19
N ALA A 48 -2.73 6.02 -0.07
CA ALA A 48 -2.20 6.55 1.18
C ALA A 48 -1.19 5.55 1.75
N GLY A 49 -0.24 6.02 2.57
CA GLY A 49 0.77 5.12 3.16
C GLY A 49 1.73 4.53 2.14
N CYS A 50 2.11 5.27 1.09
CA CYS A 50 3.16 4.81 0.19
C CYS A 50 4.54 4.80 0.89
N PRO A 51 5.50 3.98 0.43
CA PRO A 51 6.87 3.96 0.94
C PRO A 51 7.69 5.21 0.59
N GLN A 52 7.05 6.25 0.05
CA GLN A 52 7.61 7.59 -0.16
C GLN A 52 6.75 8.65 0.54
N CYS A 53 5.83 8.23 1.41
CA CYS A 53 4.95 9.13 2.12
C CYS A 53 5.70 9.82 3.25
N GLU A 54 5.35 11.07 3.50
CA GLU A 54 5.88 11.92 4.57
C GLU A 54 5.67 11.33 5.97
N PHE A 55 4.76 10.36 6.09
CA PHE A 55 4.47 9.66 7.32
C PHE A 55 5.22 8.34 7.46
N GLN A 56 6.10 7.95 6.52
CA GLN A 56 6.79 6.65 6.55
C GLN A 56 7.58 6.41 7.85
N GLU A 57 8.16 7.46 8.44
CA GLU A 57 8.92 7.33 9.70
C GLU A 57 8.02 7.02 10.92
N ASN A 58 6.72 7.35 10.84
CA ASN A 58 5.78 7.22 11.96
C ASN A 58 4.61 6.26 11.66
N CYS A 59 4.43 5.85 10.41
CA CYS A 59 3.33 5.04 9.93
C CYS A 59 3.87 3.64 9.63
N ASP A 60 3.67 2.74 10.59
CA ASP A 60 3.94 1.32 10.42
C ASP A 60 2.82 0.70 9.58
N ILE A 61 2.95 0.77 8.25
CA ILE A 61 1.98 0.29 7.26
C ILE A 61 1.42 -1.12 7.56
N PRO A 62 2.24 -2.13 7.94
CA PRO A 62 1.71 -3.46 8.26
C PRO A 62 0.91 -3.53 9.58
N ASN A 63 1.10 -2.60 10.52
CA ASN A 63 0.43 -2.61 11.83
C ASN A 63 -0.65 -1.53 11.99
N VAL A 64 -0.70 -0.54 11.10
CA VAL A 64 -1.71 0.52 11.13
C VAL A 64 -3.05 0.03 10.58
N SER A 65 -4.14 0.68 11.01
CA SER A 65 -5.47 0.45 10.45
C SER A 65 -5.45 0.61 8.93
N GLN A 66 -6.12 -0.29 8.21
CA GLN A 66 -6.25 -0.21 6.75
C GLN A 66 -7.06 1.01 6.26
N PHE A 67 -7.60 1.81 7.18
CA PHE A 67 -8.38 3.01 6.90
C PHE A 67 -7.58 4.26 7.26
N CYS A 68 -6.58 4.59 6.43
CA CYS A 68 -5.79 5.80 6.62
C CYS A 68 -6.55 7.05 6.16
N VAL A 69 -6.04 8.21 6.55
CA VAL A 69 -6.41 9.53 6.01
C VAL A 69 -5.18 10.11 5.33
N CYS A 70 -5.28 10.46 4.04
CA CYS A 70 -4.15 11.08 3.34
C CYS A 70 -3.92 12.52 3.84
N ARG A 71 -2.71 13.04 3.66
CA ARG A 71 -2.32 14.40 4.11
C ARG A 71 -3.35 15.47 3.74
N LYS A 72 -3.78 15.47 2.47
CA LYS A 72 -4.77 16.44 1.95
C LYS A 72 -6.12 16.40 2.68
N CYS A 73 -6.51 15.24 3.19
CA CYS A 73 -7.74 15.09 3.98
C CYS A 73 -7.49 15.35 5.47
N GLY A 74 -6.27 15.11 5.96
CA GLY A 74 -5.85 15.42 7.33
C GLY A 74 -5.63 16.92 7.59
N GLU A 75 -5.34 17.70 6.55
CA GLU A 75 -5.20 19.17 6.65
C GLU A 75 -6.55 19.91 6.55
N GLN A 76 -7.68 19.20 6.37
CA GLN A 76 -9.00 19.81 6.33
C GLN A 76 -9.53 20.11 7.74
N ASN A 77 -10.38 21.12 7.85
CA ASN A 77 -11.15 21.35 9.07
C ASN A 77 -12.12 20.18 9.29
N ASP A 78 -12.19 19.68 10.53
CA ASP A 78 -13.05 18.56 10.94
C ASP A 78 -12.71 17.18 10.30
N VAL A 79 -11.42 16.81 10.32
CA VAL A 79 -10.95 15.48 9.86
C VAL A 79 -11.71 14.34 10.54
N PHE A 80 -12.01 14.46 11.83
CA PHE A 80 -12.70 13.44 12.60
C PHE A 80 -14.14 13.25 12.10
N GLY A 81 -14.89 14.33 11.87
CA GLY A 81 -16.24 14.24 11.31
C GLY A 81 -16.25 13.66 9.89
N LEU A 82 -15.26 14.00 9.06
CA LEU A 82 -15.09 13.42 7.73
C LEU A 82 -14.79 11.91 7.80
N TYR A 83 -13.90 11.51 8.70
CA TYR A 83 -13.54 10.13 8.94
C TYR A 83 -14.74 9.32 9.43
N GLN A 84 -15.50 9.84 10.40
CA GLN A 84 -16.70 9.20 10.95
C GLN A 84 -17.77 9.03 9.86
N LYS A 85 -18.05 10.08 9.08
CA LYS A 85 -19.00 9.99 7.96
C LYS A 85 -18.58 8.93 6.93
N ALA A 86 -17.31 8.91 6.56
CA ALA A 86 -16.78 7.93 5.59
C ALA A 86 -16.84 6.50 6.13
N THR A 87 -16.52 6.32 7.42
CA THR A 87 -16.59 5.03 8.11
C THR A 87 -18.02 4.53 8.22
N ASN A 88 -18.96 5.38 8.63
CA ASN A 88 -20.38 5.01 8.76
C ASN A 88 -21.01 4.67 7.42
N LYS A 89 -20.61 5.38 6.34
CA LYS A 89 -21.03 5.05 4.98
C LYS A 89 -20.49 3.70 4.52
N LYS A 90 -19.24 3.38 4.85
CA LYS A 90 -18.58 2.13 4.46
C LYS A 90 -19.05 0.93 5.31
N PHE A 91 -19.41 1.18 6.56
CA PHE A 91 -19.84 0.19 7.53
C PHE A 91 -21.17 0.59 8.19
N PRO A 92 -22.29 0.49 7.46
CA PRO A 92 -23.61 0.87 7.97
C PRO A 92 -24.05 0.02 9.17
N ILE A 93 -23.51 -1.20 9.31
CA ILE A 93 -23.89 -2.19 10.34
C ILE A 93 -23.28 -1.87 11.72
N ILE A 94 -22.18 -1.12 11.76
CA ILE A 94 -21.42 -0.87 13.01
C ILE A 94 -22.06 0.29 13.83
N ASN A 95 -22.96 1.06 13.23
CA ASN A 95 -23.60 2.23 13.85
C ASN A 95 -25.14 2.10 13.95
N SER A 96 -25.66 0.87 13.98
CA SER A 96 -27.08 0.62 14.29
C SER A 96 -27.39 0.86 15.76
#